data_AF-H8X7Z5-F1
#
_entry.id   AF-H8X7Z5-F1
#
_cell.length_a   1.000
_cell.length_b   1.000
_cell.length_c   1.000
_cell.angle_alpha   90.00
_cell.angle_beta   90.00
_cell.angle_gamma   90.00
#
_symmetry.space_group_name_H-M   'P 1'
#
loop_
_entity.id
_entity.type
_entity.pdbx_description
1 polymer ?
#
loop_
_entity_poly.entity_id
_entity_poly.type
_entity_poly.pdbx_seq_one_letter_code
_entity_poly.pdbx_strand_id
1 'polypeptide(L)'
;MAKTRSSTMFINRHYIKLLATIATTSLLVLIYITVQAIQNTPIPQNTLLKLQHDLETTINTKNQLVSDVTIVKCRNIKFCQIPMGYVTINPSLTFYKYAKSESKKKLYEYEYYLAVKLSSLDETTRVIAGLSLDRQDGYEVVKVNNQEEDRFIKLYKKFIINNTEQPLSRDTPVLRSIDVLFGSNDLIDSRKFHHTLHLSNEESVHPILSVCMMSQQEQEEYQQQLSQDAKTLIKQDQILKTSQDKYKVMQLSDLHFGQDLGRCSTGTTDVKCSSDLKTLKFIEASIKQEQPDLIVITGDLIDVERSLDYKSILLKSLQPILASDTKFIYTFGDEISNKEDKSTIIEFLTSLPNCLNTFVPFADTNLHGVTNDNLQIFNKVVKEKNQVDEQSVSITVLDSQDHFIDETQINYLYRINNDFTSTDYKLLFFHYPIPQYRPVGTFKIIGTYNEKHPLDTKTNIKFHDDIINCQYQVLSVGHEHENDACILSELSTKPKTKPRTAEGDATPSIWLCYNSITGDSGITAINEQYVRKIRVFEVDFEKKRILSWKRKENDKDVLEPQLIYQSK
;
A
#
# COMPACT_ATOMS: atom_id res chain seq x y z
N MET A 1 2.12 25.64 -86.38
CA MET A 1 1.77 26.50 -85.23
C MET A 1 0.34 26.17 -84.78
N ALA A 2 0.19 25.53 -83.62
CA ALA A 2 -1.09 25.48 -82.89
C ALA A 2 -0.74 25.50 -81.41
N LYS A 3 -0.96 26.65 -80.75
CA LYS A 3 -0.73 26.86 -79.32
C LYS A 3 -1.97 26.38 -78.56
N THR A 4 -1.78 25.41 -77.68
CA THR A 4 -2.76 24.92 -76.71
C THR A 4 -3.14 26.05 -75.75
N ARG A 5 -4.42 26.45 -75.73
CA ARG A 5 -4.96 27.41 -74.75
C ARG A 5 -5.17 26.68 -73.42
N SER A 6 -4.38 27.04 -72.41
CA SER A 6 -4.63 26.70 -71.01
C SER A 6 -5.86 27.46 -70.51
N SER A 7 -6.93 26.77 -70.16
CA SER A 7 -8.08 27.37 -69.47
C SER A 7 -7.71 27.62 -68.00
N THR A 8 -7.50 28.88 -67.64
CA THR A 8 -7.39 29.29 -66.25
C THR A 8 -8.78 29.33 -65.65
N MET A 9 -9.10 28.35 -64.82
CA MET A 9 -10.37 28.26 -64.09
C MET A 9 -10.39 29.37 -63.02
N PHE A 10 -11.11 30.46 -63.28
CA PHE A 10 -11.30 31.53 -62.30
C PHE A 10 -12.25 31.07 -61.19
N ILE A 11 -11.69 30.61 -60.08
CA ILE A 11 -12.46 30.30 -58.88
C ILE A 11 -13.02 31.61 -58.31
N ASN A 12 -14.35 31.65 -58.09
CA ASN A 12 -15.05 32.82 -57.57
C ASN A 12 -14.46 33.25 -56.22
N ARG A 13 -14.13 34.54 -56.10
CA ARG A 13 -13.49 35.16 -54.92
C ARG A 13 -14.32 34.97 -53.63
N HIS A 14 -15.64 34.82 -53.73
CA HIS A 14 -16.51 34.47 -52.61
C HIS A 14 -16.33 33.02 -52.14
N TYR A 15 -16.07 32.10 -53.08
CA TYR A 15 -15.80 30.69 -52.78
C TYR A 15 -14.46 30.53 -52.07
N ILE A 16 -13.44 31.30 -52.48
CA ILE A 16 -12.13 31.33 -51.80
C ILE A 16 -12.28 31.86 -50.36
N LYS A 17 -13.07 32.93 -50.15
CA LYS A 17 -13.34 33.45 -48.80
C LYS A 17 -14.07 32.42 -47.92
N LEU A 18 -15.09 31.74 -48.47
CA LEU A 18 -15.82 30.70 -47.74
C LEU A 18 -14.91 29.53 -47.35
N LEU A 19 -14.09 29.03 -48.29
CA LEU A 19 -13.12 27.97 -48.01
C LEU A 19 -12.08 28.40 -46.97
N ALA A 20 -11.61 29.65 -47.02
CA ALA A 20 -10.71 30.20 -46.01
C ALA A 20 -11.38 30.30 -44.63
N THR A 21 -12.65 30.72 -44.56
CA THR A 21 -13.42 30.74 -43.31
C THR A 21 -13.62 29.34 -42.76
N ILE A 22 -14.00 28.37 -43.60
CA ILE A 22 -14.16 26.97 -43.19
C ILE A 22 -12.82 26.41 -42.68
N ALA A 23 -11.73 26.61 -43.43
CA ALA A 23 -10.39 26.14 -43.05
C ALA A 23 -9.92 26.77 -41.72
N THR A 24 -10.13 28.07 -41.53
CA THR A 24 -9.77 28.74 -40.26
C THR A 24 -10.63 28.27 -39.10
N THR A 25 -11.95 28.07 -39.29
CA THR A 25 -12.82 27.50 -38.25
C THR A 25 -12.44 26.06 -37.91
N SER A 26 -12.15 25.22 -38.91
CA SER A 26 -11.72 23.83 -38.69
C SER A 26 -10.37 23.77 -37.98
N LEU A 27 -9.43 24.66 -38.33
CA LEU A 27 -8.15 24.76 -37.63
C LEU A 27 -8.34 25.19 -36.17
N LEU A 28 -9.20 26.17 -35.90
CA LEU A 28 -9.52 26.60 -34.54
C LEU A 28 -10.20 25.49 -33.72
N VAL A 29 -11.10 24.71 -34.34
CA VAL A 29 -11.72 23.54 -33.71
C VAL A 29 -10.68 22.45 -33.44
N LEU A 30 -9.76 22.18 -34.37
CA LEU A 30 -8.69 21.21 -34.18
C LEU A 30 -7.72 21.65 -33.07
N ILE A 31 -7.35 22.93 -33.04
CA ILE A 31 -6.54 23.51 -31.96
C ILE A 31 -7.30 23.39 -30.63
N TYR A 32 -8.60 23.69 -30.60
CA TYR A 32 -9.43 23.53 -29.42
C TYR A 32 -9.45 22.07 -28.92
N ILE A 33 -9.67 21.11 -29.81
CA ILE A 33 -9.69 19.67 -29.48
C ILE A 33 -8.33 19.21 -28.95
N THR A 34 -7.24 19.61 -29.61
CA THR A 34 -5.88 19.22 -29.21
C THR A 34 -5.44 19.85 -27.89
N VAL A 35 -5.74 21.13 -27.65
CA VAL A 35 -5.50 21.80 -26.36
C VAL A 35 -6.31 21.14 -25.25
N GLN A 36 -7.59 20.83 -25.50
CA GLN A 36 -8.42 20.08 -24.56
C GLN A 36 -7.88 18.67 -24.29
N ALA A 37 -7.38 17.97 -25.30
CA ALA A 37 -6.80 16.63 -25.13
C ALA A 37 -5.55 16.67 -24.24
N ILE A 38 -4.65 17.65 -24.47
CA ILE A 38 -3.39 17.79 -23.70
C ILE A 38 -3.64 18.25 -22.25
N GLN A 39 -4.66 19.07 -22.01
CA GLN A 39 -4.96 19.58 -20.66
C GLN A 39 -5.66 18.55 -19.75
N ASN A 40 -6.22 17.48 -20.31
CA ASN A 40 -7.09 16.56 -19.58
C ASN A 40 -6.47 15.16 -19.37
N THR A 41 -5.19 14.93 -19.71
CA THR A 41 -4.54 13.66 -19.37
C THR A 41 -4.11 13.68 -17.90
N PRO A 42 -4.73 12.88 -17.02
CA PRO A 42 -4.27 12.77 -15.64
C PRO A 42 -2.85 12.22 -15.60
N ILE A 43 -2.09 12.64 -14.59
CA ILE A 43 -0.76 12.08 -14.33
C ILE A 43 -0.94 10.58 -14.03
N PRO A 44 -0.18 9.68 -14.67
CA PRO A 44 -0.22 8.26 -14.33
C PRO A 44 0.02 8.03 -12.84
N GLN A 45 -0.71 7.11 -12.21
CA GLN A 45 -0.71 6.96 -10.74
C GLN A 45 0.68 6.60 -10.19
N ASN A 46 1.43 5.73 -10.89
CA ASN A 46 2.82 5.42 -10.55
C ASN A 46 3.74 6.64 -10.60
N THR A 47 3.60 7.47 -11.64
CA THR A 47 4.39 8.68 -11.81
C THR A 47 4.08 9.68 -10.69
N LEU A 48 2.80 9.77 -10.30
CA LEU A 48 2.38 10.60 -9.18
C LEU A 48 2.99 10.12 -7.86
N LEU A 49 2.87 8.82 -7.55
CA LEU A 49 3.45 8.21 -6.36
C LEU A 49 4.97 8.45 -6.30
N LYS A 50 5.67 8.27 -7.42
CA LYS A 50 7.11 8.49 -7.52
C LYS A 50 7.49 9.94 -7.25
N LEU A 51 6.76 10.91 -7.83
CA LEU A 51 6.99 12.33 -7.58
C LEU A 51 6.79 12.71 -6.10
N GLN A 52 5.76 12.16 -5.46
CA GLN A 52 5.50 12.38 -4.03
C GLN A 52 6.62 11.78 -3.17
N HIS A 53 7.03 10.55 -3.47
CA HIS A 53 8.07 9.83 -2.73
C HIS A 53 9.46 10.48 -2.89
N ASP A 54 9.85 10.86 -4.11
CA ASP A 54 11.16 11.46 -4.38
C ASP A 54 11.32 12.83 -3.70
N LEU A 55 10.23 13.61 -3.59
CA LEU A 55 10.24 14.88 -2.87
C LEU A 55 10.48 14.68 -1.37
N GLU A 56 9.77 13.73 -0.75
CA GLU A 56 9.94 13.39 0.66
C GLU A 56 11.35 12.90 0.95
N THR A 57 11.88 12.02 0.10
CA THR A 57 13.27 11.54 0.17
C THR A 57 14.28 12.68 0.02
N THR A 58 14.03 13.64 -0.89
CA THR A 58 14.90 14.81 -1.07
C THR A 58 14.94 15.69 0.19
N ILE A 59 13.79 15.93 0.82
CA ILE A 59 13.68 16.71 2.06
C ILE A 59 14.49 16.04 3.17
N ASN A 60 14.30 14.73 3.34
CA ASN A 60 14.97 13.95 4.38
C ASN A 60 16.48 13.86 4.18
N THR A 61 16.94 13.54 2.96
CA THR A 61 18.37 13.35 2.65
C THR A 61 19.19 14.63 2.73
N LYS A 62 18.60 15.78 2.38
CA LYS A 62 19.27 17.09 2.46
C LYS A 62 19.11 17.76 3.82
N ASN A 63 18.45 17.11 4.77
CA ASN A 63 18.08 17.67 6.07
C ASN A 63 17.40 19.05 5.95
N GLN A 64 16.55 19.20 4.93
CA GLN A 64 15.80 20.42 4.67
C GLN A 64 14.49 20.42 5.48
N LEU A 65 13.93 21.61 5.67
CA LEU A 65 12.60 21.80 6.24
C LEU A 65 11.76 22.71 5.35
N VAL A 66 10.44 22.69 5.56
CA VAL A 66 9.52 23.61 4.89
C VAL A 66 9.55 24.94 5.62
N SER A 67 10.32 25.88 5.08
CA SER A 67 10.49 27.23 5.62
C SER A 67 9.33 28.15 5.29
N ASP A 68 8.58 27.85 4.22
CA ASP A 68 7.40 28.61 3.86
C ASP A 68 6.39 27.78 3.05
N VAL A 69 5.12 28.17 3.12
CA VAL A 69 3.99 27.58 2.39
C VAL A 69 3.17 28.69 1.73
N THR A 70 2.78 28.46 0.49
CA THR A 70 1.90 29.33 -0.32
C THR A 70 0.98 28.48 -1.19
N ILE A 71 -0.10 29.08 -1.69
CA ILE A 71 -0.99 28.44 -2.66
C ILE A 71 -0.82 29.15 -4.00
N VAL A 72 -0.64 28.38 -5.07
CA VAL A 72 -0.54 28.90 -6.42
C VAL A 72 -1.80 28.54 -7.19
N LYS A 73 -2.53 29.57 -7.64
CA LYS A 73 -3.74 29.45 -8.44
C LYS A 73 -3.41 29.67 -9.91
N CYS A 74 -3.67 28.67 -10.74
CA CYS A 74 -3.31 28.71 -12.15
C CYS A 74 -4.39 28.17 -13.06
N ARG A 75 -4.46 28.68 -14.29
CA ARG A 75 -5.29 28.05 -15.33
C ARG A 75 -4.61 26.83 -15.95
N ASN A 76 -3.28 26.86 -16.05
CA ASN A 76 -2.47 25.80 -16.62
C ASN A 76 -1.09 25.80 -15.96
N ILE A 77 -0.62 24.63 -15.50
CA ILE A 77 0.68 24.50 -14.82
C ILE A 77 1.84 25.00 -15.65
N LYS A 78 1.80 24.84 -16.98
CA LYS A 78 2.86 25.32 -17.90
C LYS A 78 3.02 26.85 -17.88
N PHE A 79 1.99 27.56 -17.43
CA PHE A 79 1.98 29.01 -17.32
C PHE A 79 1.76 29.48 -15.87
N CYS A 80 1.94 28.59 -14.88
CA CYS A 80 1.94 28.96 -13.48
C CYS A 80 3.14 29.85 -13.17
N GLN A 81 2.90 31.01 -12.58
CA GLN A 81 3.96 31.80 -11.96
C GLN A 81 4.20 31.27 -10.55
N ILE A 82 5.05 30.25 -10.44
CA ILE A 82 5.51 29.74 -9.15
C ILE A 82 6.50 30.77 -8.58
N PRO A 83 6.33 31.23 -7.33
CA PRO A 83 7.28 32.15 -6.72
C PRO A 83 8.71 31.59 -6.71
N MET A 84 9.69 32.47 -6.89
CA MET A 84 11.10 32.07 -6.95
C MET A 84 11.52 31.33 -5.67
N GLY A 85 12.14 30.15 -5.83
CA GLY A 85 12.60 29.30 -4.72
C GLY A 85 11.53 28.36 -4.14
N TYR A 86 10.30 28.36 -4.67
CA TYR A 86 9.26 27.42 -4.26
C TYR A 86 9.18 26.21 -5.20
N VAL A 87 8.79 25.07 -4.65
CA VAL A 87 8.49 23.83 -5.36
C VAL A 87 7.02 23.49 -5.13
N THR A 88 6.33 23.07 -6.19
CA THR A 88 4.92 22.63 -6.10
C THR A 88 4.83 21.22 -5.54
N ILE A 89 3.89 20.99 -4.62
CA ILE A 89 3.51 19.67 -4.14
C ILE A 89 2.50 19.07 -5.11
N ASN A 90 2.71 17.79 -5.46
CA ASN A 90 1.80 17.04 -6.30
C ASN A 90 0.92 16.07 -5.48
N PRO A 91 -0.30 15.79 -5.94
CA PRO A 91 -0.95 16.44 -7.09
C PRO A 91 -1.56 17.79 -6.67
N SER A 92 -2.25 18.47 -7.59
CA SER A 92 -2.94 19.74 -7.27
C SER A 92 -4.06 19.52 -6.24
N LEU A 93 -4.37 20.51 -5.42
CA LEU A 93 -5.47 20.47 -4.43
C LEU A 93 -6.84 20.23 -5.08
N THR A 94 -6.96 20.51 -6.38
CA THR A 94 -8.16 20.28 -7.20
C THR A 94 -8.09 19.00 -8.03
N PHE A 95 -7.05 18.19 -7.90
CA PHE A 95 -6.78 17.02 -8.73
C PHE A 95 -7.99 16.08 -8.81
N TYR A 96 -8.54 15.67 -7.66
CA TYR A 96 -9.62 14.71 -7.60
C TYR A 96 -10.92 15.21 -8.26
N LYS A 97 -11.21 16.53 -8.17
CA LYS A 97 -12.36 17.15 -8.84
C LYS A 97 -12.31 16.96 -10.36
N TYR A 98 -11.12 17.03 -10.95
CA TYR A 98 -10.94 16.90 -12.40
C TYR A 98 -10.77 15.45 -12.85
N ALA A 99 -10.18 14.62 -12.01
CA ALA A 99 -9.89 13.24 -12.36
C ALA A 99 -11.17 12.35 -12.42
N LYS A 100 -12.21 12.67 -11.63
CA LYS A 100 -13.49 11.90 -11.61
C LYS A 100 -14.61 12.52 -12.46
N SER A 101 -14.50 13.78 -12.86
CA SER A 101 -15.57 14.48 -13.57
C SER A 101 -15.63 14.03 -15.04
N GLU A 102 -16.73 13.38 -15.45
CA GLU A 102 -17.05 13.15 -16.89
C GLU A 102 -17.04 14.46 -17.69
N SER A 103 -17.33 15.58 -17.01
CA SER A 103 -17.10 16.92 -17.55
C SER A 103 -15.65 17.33 -17.29
N LYS A 104 -14.82 17.04 -18.28
CA LYS A 104 -13.44 17.54 -18.45
C LYS A 104 -13.28 18.98 -17.93
N LYS A 105 -12.09 19.30 -17.41
CA LYS A 105 -11.73 20.64 -16.91
C LYS A 105 -12.22 21.71 -17.89
N LYS A 106 -13.08 22.62 -17.42
CA LYS A 106 -13.53 23.73 -18.28
C LYS A 106 -12.33 24.64 -18.54
N LEU A 107 -12.24 25.21 -19.73
CA LEU A 107 -11.12 26.07 -20.18
C LEU A 107 -10.79 27.24 -19.22
N TYR A 108 -11.75 27.63 -18.36
CA TYR A 108 -11.65 28.76 -17.43
C TYR A 108 -11.53 28.36 -15.95
N GLU A 109 -11.50 27.06 -15.64
CA GLU A 109 -11.33 26.61 -14.25
C GLU A 109 -9.86 26.67 -13.83
N TYR A 110 -9.66 27.12 -12.58
CA TYR A 110 -8.34 27.23 -11.98
C TYR A 110 -7.99 25.95 -11.21
N GLU A 111 -6.76 25.49 -11.38
CA GLU A 111 -6.12 24.53 -10.49
C GLU A 111 -5.39 25.27 -9.36
N TYR A 112 -5.43 24.66 -8.18
CA TYR A 112 -4.76 25.17 -7.00
C TYR A 112 -3.66 24.20 -6.62
N TYR A 113 -2.44 24.69 -6.52
CA TYR A 113 -1.27 23.92 -6.12
C TYR A 113 -0.81 24.41 -4.77
N LEU A 114 -0.51 23.48 -3.87
CA LEU A 114 0.29 23.81 -2.70
C LEU A 114 1.75 23.97 -3.17
N ALA A 115 2.41 25.04 -2.74
CA ALA A 115 3.83 25.25 -3.03
C ALA A 115 4.59 25.57 -1.75
N VAL A 116 5.78 24.99 -1.63
CA VAL A 116 6.61 25.06 -0.44
C VAL A 116 7.99 25.61 -0.77
N LYS A 117 8.58 26.32 0.19
CA LYS A 117 9.98 26.73 0.12
C LYS A 117 10.81 25.84 1.05
N LEU A 118 11.74 25.09 0.46
CA LEU A 118 12.67 24.25 1.21
C LEU A 118 13.92 25.04 1.59
N SER A 119 14.37 24.93 2.82
CA SER A 119 15.60 25.58 3.30
C SER A 119 16.26 24.73 4.40
N SER A 120 17.56 24.90 4.62
CA SER A 120 18.22 24.33 5.80
C SER A 120 17.89 25.16 7.04
N LEU A 121 18.04 24.57 8.22
CA LEU A 121 17.81 25.26 9.49
C LEU A 121 18.75 26.46 9.67
N ASP A 122 20.00 26.33 9.19
CA ASP A 122 21.04 27.37 9.31
C ASP A 122 20.82 28.58 8.39
N GLU A 123 20.13 28.39 7.26
CA GLU A 123 19.90 29.45 6.27
C GLU A 123 18.60 30.22 6.49
N THR A 124 17.69 29.70 7.32
CA THR A 124 16.36 30.29 7.51
C THR A 124 16.22 31.07 8.80
N THR A 125 15.71 32.30 8.70
CA THR A 125 15.43 33.18 9.84
C THR A 125 14.05 32.96 10.45
N ARG A 126 13.19 32.20 9.78
CA ARG A 126 11.84 31.85 10.21
C ARG A 126 11.52 30.42 9.85
N VAL A 127 10.81 29.74 10.74
CA VAL A 127 10.37 28.35 10.56
C VAL A 127 8.88 28.25 10.83
N ILE A 128 8.20 27.35 10.12
CA ILE A 128 6.77 27.10 10.36
C ILE A 128 6.66 26.16 11.56
N ALA A 129 5.99 26.63 12.60
CA ALA A 129 5.74 25.88 13.84
C ALA A 129 4.28 25.41 13.96
N GLY A 130 3.44 25.71 12.96
CA GLY A 130 2.07 25.22 12.92
C GLY A 130 1.34 25.61 11.65
N LEU A 131 0.40 24.75 11.26
CA LEU A 131 -0.57 24.98 10.20
C LEU A 131 -1.98 24.76 10.75
N SER A 132 -2.95 25.56 10.30
CA SER A 132 -4.34 25.41 10.71
C SER A 132 -5.31 25.86 9.62
N LEU A 133 -6.50 25.28 9.60
CA LEU A 133 -7.60 25.70 8.75
C LEU A 133 -8.43 26.80 9.40
N ASP A 134 -8.31 26.96 10.72
CA ASP A 134 -8.98 27.96 11.51
C ASP A 134 -8.03 29.12 11.83
N ARG A 135 -8.61 30.32 11.95
CA ARG A 135 -7.87 31.49 12.38
C ARG A 135 -7.52 31.34 13.86
N GLN A 136 -6.23 31.47 14.17
CA GLN A 136 -5.71 31.41 15.53
C GLN A 136 -4.78 32.61 15.80
N ASP A 137 -4.60 32.96 17.07
CA ASP A 137 -3.71 34.05 17.46
C ASP A 137 -2.25 33.73 17.11
N GLY A 138 -1.56 34.70 16.49
CA GLY A 138 -0.19 34.55 16.01
C GLY A 138 -0.03 33.75 14.72
N TYR A 139 -1.13 33.33 14.08
CA TYR A 139 -1.10 32.74 12.75
C TYR A 139 -1.39 33.80 11.68
N GLU A 140 -0.64 33.75 10.58
CA GLU A 140 -0.88 34.56 9.39
C GLU A 140 -1.53 33.73 8.27
N VAL A 141 -2.27 34.40 7.39
CA VAL A 141 -2.95 33.75 6.25
C VAL A 141 -1.92 33.26 5.23
N VAL A 142 -2.08 32.03 4.76
CA VAL A 142 -1.34 31.52 3.60
C VAL A 142 -1.90 32.17 2.34
N LYS A 143 -1.05 32.94 1.66
CA LYS A 143 -1.44 33.71 0.48
C LYS A 143 -1.69 32.81 -0.74
N VAL A 144 -2.57 33.28 -1.62
CA VAL A 144 -2.86 32.69 -2.92
C VAL A 144 -2.31 33.63 -3.99
N ASN A 145 -1.33 33.20 -4.80
CA ASN A 145 -0.63 34.07 -5.77
C ASN A 145 -0.14 35.40 -5.16
N ASN A 146 0.38 35.35 -3.92
CA ASN A 146 0.79 36.51 -3.12
C ASN A 146 -0.33 37.49 -2.71
N GLN A 147 -1.60 37.09 -2.85
CA GLN A 147 -2.77 37.85 -2.41
C GLN A 147 -3.46 37.13 -1.23
N GLU A 148 -4.13 37.89 -0.36
CA GLU A 148 -4.78 37.35 0.84
C GLU A 148 -6.17 36.74 0.57
N GLU A 149 -6.74 36.96 -0.62
CA GLU A 149 -8.12 36.61 -0.91
C GLU A 149 -8.26 35.55 -2.01
N ASP A 150 -8.50 34.31 -1.58
CA ASP A 150 -9.30 33.34 -2.31
C ASP A 150 -10.16 32.55 -1.31
N ARG A 151 -11.41 32.25 -1.67
CA ARG A 151 -12.33 31.48 -0.81
C ARG A 151 -12.18 29.97 -0.97
N PHE A 152 -11.37 29.51 -1.94
CA PHE A 152 -11.23 28.08 -2.23
C PHE A 152 -10.74 27.29 -1.01
N ILE A 153 -9.66 27.75 -0.37
CA ILE A 153 -9.12 27.16 0.86
C ILE A 153 -8.62 28.29 1.76
N LYS A 154 -8.94 28.23 3.05
CA LYS A 154 -8.32 29.07 4.08
C LYS A 154 -7.33 28.22 4.87
N LEU A 155 -6.06 28.57 4.74
CA LEU A 155 -4.96 27.96 5.48
C LEU A 155 -4.20 29.07 6.19
N TYR A 156 -3.79 28.81 7.42
CA TYR A 156 -3.06 29.72 8.26
C TYR A 156 -1.77 29.03 8.72
N LYS A 157 -0.69 29.81 8.84
CA LYS A 157 0.62 29.33 9.29
C LYS A 157 1.14 30.17 10.44
N LYS A 158 1.82 29.52 11.39
CA LYS A 158 2.50 30.18 12.51
C LYS A 158 4.00 30.13 12.29
N PHE A 159 4.65 31.28 12.40
CA PHE A 159 6.09 31.39 12.34
C PHE A 159 6.72 31.51 13.73
N ILE A 160 7.91 30.94 13.87
CA ILE A 160 8.84 31.23 14.95
C ILE A 160 10.12 31.78 14.32
N ILE A 161 10.72 32.78 14.98
CA ILE A 161 12.00 33.37 14.55
C ILE A 161 13.12 32.43 14.99
N ASN A 162 14.06 32.17 14.08
CA ASN A 162 15.29 31.44 14.35
C ASN A 162 16.47 32.34 13.98
N ASN A 163 17.24 32.83 14.95
CA ASN A 163 18.43 33.63 14.69
C ASN A 163 19.46 33.48 15.82
N THR A 164 20.61 34.15 15.70
CA THR A 164 21.69 34.06 16.69
C THR A 164 21.31 34.57 18.09
N GLU A 165 20.32 35.46 18.20
CA GLU A 165 19.83 35.99 19.48
C GLU A 165 18.72 35.13 20.09
N GLN A 166 17.94 34.47 19.24
CA GLN A 166 16.80 33.60 19.57
C GLN A 166 16.92 32.30 18.76
N PRO A 167 17.85 31.40 19.14
CA PRO A 167 17.99 30.12 18.45
C PRO A 167 16.74 29.27 18.69
N LEU A 168 16.31 28.55 17.66
CA LEU A 168 15.22 27.59 17.77
C LEU A 168 15.57 26.54 18.84
N SER A 169 14.66 26.33 19.80
CA SER A 169 14.82 25.26 20.77
C SER A 169 14.76 23.89 20.07
N ARG A 170 15.65 22.98 20.45
CA ARG A 170 15.77 21.63 19.85
C ARG A 170 14.51 20.79 19.99
N ASP A 171 13.65 21.13 20.96
CA ASP A 171 12.39 20.43 21.27
C ASP A 171 11.17 21.07 20.59
N THR A 172 11.35 22.19 19.86
CA THR A 172 10.24 22.88 19.20
C THR A 172 9.87 22.17 17.90
N PRO A 173 8.65 21.63 17.75
CA PRO A 173 8.23 21.01 16.50
C PRO A 173 8.14 22.04 15.38
N VAL A 174 8.72 21.70 14.23
CA VAL A 174 8.66 22.52 13.01
C VAL A 174 8.24 21.67 11.83
N LEU A 175 7.69 22.32 10.80
CA LEU A 175 7.22 21.67 9.61
C LEU A 175 8.37 21.09 8.80
N ARG A 176 8.45 19.76 8.73
CA ARG A 176 9.48 19.03 7.98
C ARG A 176 9.06 18.75 6.56
N SER A 177 7.86 18.22 6.39
CA SER A 177 7.27 17.91 5.09
C SER A 177 5.77 18.14 5.11
N ILE A 178 5.19 18.30 3.92
CA ILE A 178 3.75 18.38 3.73
C ILE A 178 3.37 17.65 2.43
N ASP A 179 2.43 16.72 2.54
CA ASP A 179 1.86 15.99 1.41
C ASP A 179 0.43 16.46 1.14
N VAL A 180 0.02 16.34 -0.11
CA VAL A 180 -1.39 16.45 -0.51
C VAL A 180 -1.92 15.05 -0.79
N LEU A 181 -2.84 14.60 0.06
CA LEU A 181 -3.56 13.33 -0.03
C LEU A 181 -5.02 13.57 -0.43
N PHE A 182 -5.72 12.51 -0.80
CA PHE A 182 -7.14 12.52 -1.14
C PHE A 182 -7.84 11.33 -0.51
N GLY A 183 -8.88 11.62 0.25
CA GLY A 183 -9.72 10.62 0.88
C GLY A 183 -11.02 11.23 1.36
N SER A 184 -11.84 10.42 1.99
CA SER A 184 -12.99 10.90 2.76
C SER A 184 -12.57 11.13 4.22
N ASN A 185 -13.53 11.39 5.10
CA ASN A 185 -13.27 11.64 6.53
C ASN A 185 -12.69 10.45 7.30
N ASP A 186 -12.54 9.29 6.67
CA ASP A 186 -11.97 8.07 7.23
C ASP A 186 -10.47 7.88 6.92
N LEU A 187 -9.86 8.74 6.10
CA LEU A 187 -8.42 8.75 5.85
C LEU A 187 -7.72 9.62 6.89
N ILE A 188 -6.86 9.00 7.70
CA ILE A 188 -5.91 9.66 8.59
C ILE A 188 -4.51 9.15 8.27
N ASP A 189 -3.56 10.04 8.07
CA ASP A 189 -2.16 9.65 7.92
C ASP A 189 -1.58 9.30 9.30
N SER A 190 -1.48 7.99 9.55
CA SER A 190 -0.98 7.47 10.84
C SER A 190 0.53 7.27 10.90
N ARG A 191 1.28 7.75 9.89
CA ARG A 191 2.74 7.79 9.98
C ARG A 191 3.14 8.65 11.18
N LYS A 192 4.20 8.24 11.89
CA LYS A 192 4.73 8.97 13.05
C LYS A 192 4.96 10.44 12.70
N PHE A 193 4.59 11.34 13.62
CA PHE A 193 4.71 12.80 13.49
C PHE A 193 3.86 13.48 12.41
N HIS A 194 3.02 12.73 11.69
CA HIS A 194 2.10 13.29 10.72
C HIS A 194 0.77 13.65 11.37
N HIS A 195 0.21 14.78 10.93
CA HIS A 195 -1.12 15.23 11.30
C HIS A 195 -1.92 15.57 10.05
N THR A 196 -3.18 15.17 10.05
CA THR A 196 -4.06 15.28 8.89
C THR A 196 -4.94 16.52 9.02
N LEU A 197 -4.94 17.39 7.99
CA LEU A 197 -5.84 18.55 7.88
C LEU A 197 -6.79 18.33 6.70
N HIS A 198 -8.04 17.97 7.00
CA HIS A 198 -9.09 17.81 6.00
C HIS A 198 -9.57 19.18 5.51
N LEU A 199 -9.38 19.48 4.22
CA LEU A 199 -9.75 20.79 3.67
C LEU A 199 -11.26 20.93 3.41
N SER A 200 -12.03 19.89 3.69
CA SER A 200 -13.49 19.86 3.64
C SER A 200 -14.01 18.94 4.75
N ASN A 201 -15.24 19.19 5.19
CA ASN A 201 -15.95 18.29 6.11
C ASN A 201 -16.94 17.38 5.36
N GLU A 202 -16.98 17.46 4.02
CA GLU A 202 -17.85 16.62 3.21
C GLU A 202 -17.43 15.14 3.30
N GLU A 203 -18.42 14.24 3.20
CA GLU A 203 -18.19 12.80 3.11
C GLU A 203 -17.68 12.36 1.72
N SER A 204 -17.62 13.29 0.76
CA SER A 204 -17.01 13.10 -0.54
C SER A 204 -15.48 13.10 -0.44
N VAL A 205 -14.80 12.50 -1.42
CA VAL A 205 -13.35 12.57 -1.49
C VAL A 205 -12.90 14.01 -1.69
N HIS A 206 -12.04 14.49 -0.81
CA HIS A 206 -11.55 15.87 -0.78
C HIS A 206 -10.03 15.89 -0.55
N PRO A 207 -9.36 17.02 -0.87
CA PRO A 207 -7.94 17.17 -0.56
C PRO A 207 -7.71 17.22 0.95
N ILE A 208 -6.65 16.55 1.37
CA ILE A 208 -6.23 16.40 2.75
C ILE A 208 -4.74 16.74 2.81
N LEU A 209 -4.32 17.59 3.76
CA LEU A 209 -2.90 17.86 3.96
C LEU A 209 -2.36 16.91 5.03
N SER A 210 -1.33 16.14 4.71
CA SER A 210 -0.56 15.43 5.73
C SER A 210 0.66 16.26 6.10
N VAL A 211 0.74 16.67 7.36
CA VAL A 211 1.67 17.67 7.87
C VAL A 211 2.63 16.99 8.85
N CYS A 212 3.90 16.85 8.48
CA CYS A 212 4.92 16.26 9.35
C CYS A 212 5.57 17.34 10.23
N MET A 213 5.29 17.29 11.52
CA MET A 213 5.82 18.24 12.50
C MET A 213 6.80 17.52 13.42
N MET A 214 8.08 17.89 13.37
CA MET A 214 9.12 17.28 14.21
C MET A 214 10.07 18.33 14.73
N SER A 215 10.49 18.18 15.99
CA SER A 215 11.60 18.91 16.56
C SER A 215 12.93 18.47 15.94
N GLN A 216 14.03 19.12 16.31
CA GLN A 216 15.35 18.69 15.80
C GLN A 216 15.76 17.36 16.43
N GLN A 217 15.52 17.19 17.72
CA GLN A 217 15.84 15.96 18.42
C GLN A 217 15.05 14.77 17.85
N GLU A 218 13.74 14.91 17.68
CA GLU A 218 12.90 13.83 17.13
C GLU A 218 13.32 13.45 15.71
N GLN A 219 13.76 14.42 14.90
CA GLN A 219 14.23 14.16 13.54
C GLN A 219 15.51 13.32 13.55
N GLU A 220 16.48 13.69 14.37
CA GLU A 220 17.75 12.96 14.50
C GLU A 220 17.50 11.52 14.98
N GLU A 221 16.67 11.34 16.01
CA GLU A 221 16.31 10.02 16.55
C GLU A 221 15.57 9.16 15.53
N TYR A 222 14.58 9.72 14.83
CA TYR A 222 13.80 8.99 13.83
C TYR A 222 14.64 8.58 12.62
N GLN A 223 15.53 9.47 12.13
CA GLN A 223 16.44 9.13 11.03
C GLN A 223 17.45 8.06 11.43
N GLN A 224 17.93 8.08 12.68
CA GLN A 224 18.80 7.03 13.21
C GLN A 224 18.07 5.68 13.28
N GLN A 225 16.83 5.68 13.76
CA GLN A 225 15.99 4.47 13.82
C GLN A 225 15.80 3.86 12.41
N LEU A 226 15.30 4.65 11.45
CA LEU A 226 15.09 4.18 10.07
C LEU A 226 16.40 3.66 9.43
N SER A 227 17.51 4.37 9.67
CA SER A 227 18.82 3.95 9.15
C SER A 227 19.30 2.64 9.77
N GLN A 228 19.01 2.41 11.05
CA GLN A 228 19.37 1.19 11.75
C GLN A 228 18.51 0.01 11.29
N ASP A 229 17.21 0.23 11.11
CA ASP A 229 16.26 -0.78 10.64
C ASP A 229 16.60 -1.21 9.20
N ALA A 230 16.82 -0.25 8.30
CA ALA A 230 17.23 -0.52 6.92
C ALA A 230 18.58 -1.26 6.85
N LYS A 231 19.58 -0.85 7.65
CA LYS A 231 20.88 -1.56 7.72
C LYS A 231 20.72 -2.98 8.25
N THR A 232 19.82 -3.20 9.21
CA THR A 232 19.57 -4.52 9.80
C THR A 232 18.94 -5.44 8.75
N LEU A 233 17.91 -4.96 8.04
CA LEU A 233 17.26 -5.70 6.95
C LEU A 233 18.23 -6.08 5.83
N ILE A 234 19.07 -5.13 5.38
CA ILE A 234 20.02 -5.34 4.27
C ILE A 234 21.20 -6.24 4.69
N LYS A 235 21.75 -6.08 5.90
CA LYS A 235 22.95 -6.83 6.34
C LYS A 235 22.65 -8.21 6.91
N GLN A 236 21.44 -8.45 7.39
CA GLN A 236 21.08 -9.70 8.06
C GLN A 236 20.28 -10.64 7.17
N ASP A 237 20.17 -10.41 5.85
CA ASP A 237 19.44 -11.28 4.92
C ASP A 237 18.04 -11.64 5.44
N GLN A 238 17.29 -10.65 5.95
CA GLN A 238 15.96 -10.84 6.54
C GLN A 238 15.90 -11.77 7.77
N ILE A 239 17.02 -11.92 8.49
CA ILE A 239 17.08 -12.62 9.78
C ILE A 239 16.64 -11.68 10.91
N LEU A 240 15.61 -12.07 11.64
CA LEU A 240 15.09 -11.43 12.84
C LEU A 240 15.39 -12.28 14.07
N LYS A 241 15.42 -11.64 15.24
CA LYS A 241 15.54 -12.32 16.53
C LYS A 241 14.32 -12.02 17.39
N THR A 242 13.86 -13.04 18.10
CA THR A 242 12.83 -12.91 19.13
C THR A 242 13.29 -13.57 20.43
N SER A 243 12.80 -13.05 21.54
CA SER A 243 12.93 -13.65 22.87
C SER A 243 11.57 -14.09 23.43
N GLN A 244 10.51 -13.99 22.63
CA GLN A 244 9.16 -14.37 23.01
C GLN A 244 8.97 -15.87 22.87
N ASP A 245 8.36 -16.52 23.87
CA ASP A 245 7.99 -17.94 23.84
C ASP A 245 7.03 -18.29 22.70
N LYS A 246 6.33 -17.28 22.20
CA LYS A 246 5.35 -17.38 21.12
C LYS A 246 5.64 -16.32 20.05
N TYR A 247 5.40 -16.66 18.80
CA TYR A 247 5.46 -15.74 17.68
C TYR A 247 4.14 -15.77 16.91
N LYS A 248 3.44 -14.65 16.87
CA LYS A 248 2.09 -14.55 16.31
C LYS A 248 2.10 -13.81 14.98
N VAL A 249 1.56 -14.46 13.95
CA VAL A 249 1.39 -13.94 12.60
C VAL A 249 -0.09 -13.74 12.32
N MET A 250 -0.49 -12.50 12.06
CA MET A 250 -1.85 -12.16 11.62
C MET A 250 -1.85 -12.02 10.10
N GLN A 251 -2.78 -12.69 9.42
CA GLN A 251 -2.95 -12.57 7.98
C GLN A 251 -4.12 -11.63 7.67
N LEU A 252 -3.89 -10.67 6.77
CA LEU A 252 -4.91 -9.80 6.20
C LEU A 252 -4.97 -10.06 4.70
N SER A 253 -6.18 -10.09 4.13
CA SER A 253 -6.37 -10.35 2.71
C SER A 253 -7.65 -9.71 2.21
N ASP A 254 -7.67 -9.32 0.93
CA ASP A 254 -8.88 -8.90 0.22
C ASP A 254 -9.55 -7.71 0.95
N LEU A 255 -8.77 -6.64 1.19
CA LEU A 255 -9.25 -5.44 1.88
C LEU A 255 -10.04 -4.52 0.94
N HIS A 256 -9.60 -4.44 -0.33
CA HIS A 256 -10.19 -3.63 -1.39
C HIS A 256 -10.54 -2.19 -0.96
N PHE A 257 -9.59 -1.47 -0.37
CA PHE A 257 -9.83 -0.08 0.01
C PHE A 257 -9.96 0.84 -1.22
N GLY A 258 -10.84 1.84 -1.13
CA GLY A 258 -10.87 2.97 -2.08
C GLY A 258 -10.64 4.31 -1.39
N GLN A 259 -10.47 5.39 -2.15
CA GLN A 259 -10.33 6.73 -1.56
C GLN A 259 -11.65 7.27 -0.99
N ASP A 260 -12.79 6.76 -1.46
CA ASP A 260 -14.12 7.03 -0.92
C ASP A 260 -14.43 6.18 0.34
N LEU A 261 -15.65 6.21 0.86
CA LEU A 261 -16.03 5.53 2.11
C LEU A 261 -16.24 4.00 1.99
N GLY A 262 -15.98 3.41 0.81
CA GLY A 262 -16.19 1.99 0.56
C GLY A 262 -17.31 1.69 -0.44
N ARG A 263 -17.40 0.42 -0.88
CA ARG A 263 -18.55 -0.07 -1.66
C ARG A 263 -19.72 -0.31 -0.71
N CYS A 264 -20.83 0.39 -0.91
CA CYS A 264 -22.02 0.24 -0.09
C CYS A 264 -23.19 -0.21 -0.96
N SER A 265 -23.91 -1.25 -0.51
CA SER A 265 -25.11 -1.75 -1.18
C SER A 265 -26.14 -0.62 -1.31
N THR A 266 -26.60 -0.36 -2.52
CA THR A 266 -27.49 0.76 -2.90
C THR A 266 -28.92 0.65 -2.36
N GLY A 267 -29.17 -0.21 -1.36
CA GLY A 267 -30.50 -0.69 -1.00
C GLY A 267 -31.20 -0.04 0.21
N THR A 268 -30.52 0.77 1.02
CA THR A 268 -31.20 1.47 2.14
C THR A 268 -30.71 2.92 2.25
N THR A 269 -31.63 3.86 2.07
CA THR A 269 -31.38 5.30 2.03
C THR A 269 -30.98 5.91 3.39
N ASP A 270 -30.96 5.10 4.45
CA ASP A 270 -30.81 5.58 5.84
C ASP A 270 -29.48 5.18 6.52
N VAL A 271 -28.64 4.34 5.91
CA VAL A 271 -27.34 3.97 6.50
C VAL A 271 -26.21 4.71 5.78
N LYS A 272 -25.51 5.58 6.52
CA LYS A 272 -24.30 6.24 6.02
C LYS A 272 -23.26 5.20 5.61
N CYS A 273 -22.81 5.29 4.35
CA CYS A 273 -21.78 4.43 3.79
C CYS A 273 -20.48 4.56 4.59
N SER A 274 -19.93 3.44 5.07
CA SER A 274 -18.75 3.42 5.96
C SER A 274 -18.01 2.08 5.92
N SER A 275 -18.06 1.39 4.77
CA SER A 275 -17.52 0.05 4.58
C SER A 275 -16.01 0.00 4.85
N ASP A 276 -15.24 0.96 4.33
CA ASP A 276 -13.81 1.07 4.59
C ASP A 276 -13.54 1.36 6.08
N LEU A 277 -14.31 2.25 6.71
CA LEU A 277 -14.19 2.55 8.14
C LEU A 277 -14.48 1.33 9.04
N LYS A 278 -15.44 0.48 8.69
CA LYS A 278 -15.68 -0.79 9.42
C LYS A 278 -14.47 -1.71 9.32
N THR A 279 -13.86 -1.79 8.14
CA THR A 279 -12.63 -2.57 7.91
C THR A 279 -11.49 -2.05 8.78
N LEU A 280 -11.26 -0.73 8.81
CA LEU A 280 -10.25 -0.10 9.67
C LEU A 280 -10.46 -0.47 11.16
N LYS A 281 -11.70 -0.34 11.66
CA LYS A 281 -12.03 -0.67 13.05
C LYS A 281 -11.89 -2.16 13.36
N PHE A 282 -12.16 -3.03 12.40
CA PHE A 282 -12.01 -4.46 12.57
C PHE A 282 -10.53 -4.85 12.69
N ILE A 283 -9.67 -4.31 11.83
CA ILE A 283 -8.23 -4.52 11.87
C ILE A 283 -7.64 -3.94 13.17
N GLU A 284 -7.99 -2.70 13.52
CA GLU A 284 -7.54 -2.04 14.76
C GLU A 284 -7.89 -2.89 16.01
N ALA A 285 -9.15 -3.34 16.10
CA ALA A 285 -9.58 -4.17 17.22
C ALA A 285 -8.86 -5.52 17.25
N SER A 286 -8.61 -6.13 16.08
CA SER A 286 -7.90 -7.40 15.98
C SER A 286 -6.44 -7.26 16.38
N ILE A 287 -5.73 -6.22 15.92
CA ILE A 287 -4.35 -5.92 16.33
C ILE A 287 -4.29 -5.74 17.85
N LYS A 288 -5.21 -4.98 18.44
CA LYS A 288 -5.24 -4.75 19.89
C LYS A 288 -5.47 -6.02 20.70
N GLN A 289 -6.36 -6.90 20.23
CA GLN A 289 -6.71 -8.14 20.93
C GLN A 289 -5.63 -9.22 20.77
N GLU A 290 -5.06 -9.32 19.57
CA GLU A 290 -4.10 -10.38 19.24
C GLU A 290 -2.66 -10.01 19.56
N GLN A 291 -2.31 -8.73 19.50
CA GLN A 291 -0.93 -8.25 19.63
C GLN A 291 0.03 -9.06 18.73
N PRO A 292 -0.20 -9.11 17.40
CA PRO A 292 0.64 -9.88 16.51
C PRO A 292 2.06 -9.30 16.44
N ASP A 293 3.05 -10.19 16.34
CA ASP A 293 4.46 -9.82 16.09
C ASP A 293 4.67 -9.39 14.63
N LEU A 294 3.90 -10.00 13.73
CA LEU A 294 3.95 -9.76 12.29
C LEU A 294 2.55 -9.79 11.69
N ILE A 295 2.29 -8.84 10.79
CA ILE A 295 1.14 -8.88 9.88
C ILE A 295 1.63 -9.26 8.49
N VAL A 296 1.01 -10.27 7.88
CA VAL A 296 1.23 -10.65 6.47
C VAL A 296 0.01 -10.25 5.67
N ILE A 297 0.17 -9.34 4.71
CA ILE A 297 -0.90 -8.89 3.81
C ILE A 297 -0.79 -9.67 2.51
N THR A 298 -1.75 -10.54 2.23
CA THR A 298 -1.76 -11.45 1.08
C THR A 298 -2.62 -10.93 -0.07
N GLY A 299 -2.29 -9.75 -0.59
CA GLY A 299 -2.90 -9.21 -1.79
C GLY A 299 -4.26 -8.53 -1.63
N ASP A 300 -4.74 -7.99 -2.75
CA ASP A 300 -6.01 -7.28 -2.89
C ASP A 300 -6.23 -6.20 -1.82
N LEU A 301 -5.18 -5.42 -1.59
CA LEU A 301 -5.19 -4.35 -0.59
C LEU A 301 -6.03 -3.16 -1.05
N ILE A 302 -5.97 -2.85 -2.34
CA ILE A 302 -6.59 -1.66 -2.94
C ILE A 302 -7.59 -2.03 -4.04
N ASP A 303 -8.58 -1.17 -4.19
CA ASP A 303 -9.52 -1.19 -5.32
C ASP A 303 -9.10 -0.14 -6.34
N VAL A 304 -8.47 -0.58 -7.43
CA VAL A 304 -7.88 0.29 -8.45
C VAL A 304 -8.92 1.20 -9.10
N GLU A 305 -10.16 0.73 -9.27
CA GLU A 305 -11.22 1.53 -9.89
C GLU A 305 -11.67 2.71 -9.00
N ARG A 306 -11.50 2.59 -7.69
CA ARG A 306 -11.81 3.64 -6.69
C ARG A 306 -10.57 4.41 -6.23
N SER A 307 -9.45 4.24 -6.92
CA SER A 307 -8.15 4.81 -6.54
C SER A 307 -7.54 5.60 -7.70
N LEU A 308 -7.24 6.88 -7.46
CA LEU A 308 -6.58 7.79 -8.40
C LEU A 308 -5.22 8.26 -7.91
N ASP A 309 -4.91 8.02 -6.63
CA ASP A 309 -3.63 8.33 -5.98
C ASP A 309 -3.23 7.17 -5.06
N TYR A 310 -2.20 6.41 -5.48
CA TYR A 310 -1.69 5.27 -4.73
C TYR A 310 -1.19 5.66 -3.33
N LYS A 311 -0.55 6.83 -3.15
CA LYS A 311 -0.02 7.22 -1.82
C LYS A 311 -1.15 7.34 -0.81
N SER A 312 -2.22 8.03 -1.18
CA SER A 312 -3.40 8.22 -0.34
C SER A 312 -4.05 6.89 0.05
N ILE A 313 -4.26 5.99 -0.91
CA ILE A 313 -4.97 4.75 -0.63
C ILE A 313 -4.14 3.75 0.18
N LEU A 314 -2.82 3.69 -0.06
CA LEU A 314 -1.91 2.86 0.75
C LEU A 314 -1.84 3.35 2.19
N LEU A 315 -1.78 4.68 2.41
CA LEU A 315 -1.79 5.24 3.76
C LEU A 315 -3.12 5.02 4.47
N LYS A 316 -4.25 5.12 3.75
CA LYS A 316 -5.57 4.80 4.29
C LYS A 316 -5.67 3.33 4.69
N SER A 317 -5.32 2.40 3.81
CA SER A 317 -5.50 0.96 4.05
C SER A 317 -4.59 0.43 5.15
N LEU A 318 -3.39 1.00 5.30
CA LEU A 318 -2.42 0.64 6.34
C LEU A 318 -2.60 1.42 7.64
N GLN A 319 -3.59 2.32 7.75
CA GLN A 319 -3.77 3.20 8.90
C GLN A 319 -3.71 2.48 10.25
N PRO A 320 -4.41 1.34 10.49
CA PRO A 320 -4.34 0.66 11.78
C PRO A 320 -2.99 0.02 12.08
N ILE A 321 -2.25 -0.37 11.03
CA ILE A 321 -0.91 -0.95 11.12
C ILE A 321 0.11 0.14 11.43
N LEU A 322 0.07 1.26 10.72
CA LEU A 322 0.96 2.41 10.92
C LEU A 322 0.74 3.11 12.27
N ALA A 323 -0.49 3.08 12.79
CA ALA A 323 -0.81 3.55 14.14
C ALA A 323 -0.31 2.60 15.26
N SER A 324 0.18 1.41 14.89
CA SER A 324 0.75 0.42 15.80
C SER A 324 2.26 0.28 15.58
N ASP A 325 2.95 -0.33 16.53
CA ASP A 325 4.37 -0.70 16.37
C ASP A 325 4.56 -2.09 15.73
N THR A 326 3.51 -2.65 15.12
CA THR A 326 3.53 -3.99 14.54
C THR A 326 4.24 -4.00 13.18
N LYS A 327 5.13 -4.96 12.99
CA LYS A 327 5.80 -5.21 11.71
C LYS A 327 4.84 -5.78 10.69
N PHE A 328 5.01 -5.42 9.43
CA PHE A 328 4.21 -5.99 8.36
C PHE A 328 5.04 -6.32 7.12
N ILE A 329 4.53 -7.26 6.34
CA ILE A 329 5.04 -7.60 5.02
C ILE A 329 3.85 -7.77 4.07
N TYR A 330 4.04 -7.36 2.82
CA TYR A 330 3.00 -7.30 1.81
C TYR A 330 3.39 -8.12 0.57
N THR A 331 2.41 -8.77 -0.04
CA THR A 331 2.50 -9.24 -1.42
C THR A 331 1.30 -8.79 -2.22
N PHE A 332 1.49 -8.64 -3.53
CA PHE A 332 0.40 -8.31 -4.45
C PHE A 332 -0.62 -9.45 -4.54
N GLY A 333 -1.87 -9.04 -4.77
CA GLY A 333 -2.90 -9.89 -5.32
C GLY A 333 -3.04 -9.61 -6.81
N ASP A 334 -4.26 -9.74 -7.30
CA ASP A 334 -4.56 -9.66 -8.72
C ASP A 334 -4.87 -8.22 -9.15
N GLU A 335 -4.94 -7.30 -8.17
CA GLU A 335 -5.42 -5.93 -8.34
C GLU A 335 -4.47 -5.06 -9.17
N ILE A 336 -3.15 -5.26 -9.04
CA ILE A 336 -2.14 -4.59 -9.87
C ILE A 336 -1.53 -5.62 -10.80
N SER A 337 -1.51 -5.35 -12.11
CA SER A 337 -0.82 -6.20 -13.10
C SER A 337 0.50 -5.60 -13.59
N ASN A 338 0.57 -4.29 -13.76
CA ASN A 338 1.73 -3.59 -14.33
C ASN A 338 2.97 -3.64 -13.40
N LYS A 339 4.14 -4.00 -13.97
CA LYS A 339 5.40 -4.17 -13.21
C LYS A 339 5.98 -2.84 -12.70
N GLU A 340 5.85 -1.76 -13.47
CA GLU A 340 6.32 -0.43 -13.06
C GLU A 340 5.51 0.11 -11.87
N ASP A 341 4.19 -0.07 -11.89
CA ASP A 341 3.29 0.28 -10.79
C ASP A 341 3.67 -0.48 -9.53
N LYS A 342 3.85 -1.81 -9.63
CA LYS A 342 4.28 -2.64 -8.51
C LYS A 342 5.61 -2.19 -7.93
N SER A 343 6.60 -1.96 -8.78
CA SER A 343 7.92 -1.52 -8.35
C SER A 343 7.84 -0.20 -7.58
N THR A 344 7.01 0.74 -8.05
CA THR A 344 6.82 2.05 -7.38
C THR A 344 6.05 1.91 -6.06
N ILE A 345 5.04 1.04 -6.02
CA ILE A 345 4.27 0.75 -4.80
C ILE A 345 5.18 0.12 -3.74
N ILE A 346 6.00 -0.87 -4.09
CA ILE A 346 6.93 -1.50 -3.14
C ILE A 346 8.03 -0.55 -2.71
N GLU A 347 8.57 0.27 -3.59
CA GLU A 347 9.51 1.32 -3.21
C GLU A 347 8.90 2.25 -2.14
N PHE A 348 7.65 2.67 -2.32
CA PHE A 348 6.95 3.45 -1.30
C PHE A 348 6.69 2.65 -0.01
N LEU A 349 6.15 1.44 -0.09
CA LEU A 349 5.85 0.61 1.09
C LEU A 349 7.10 0.33 1.93
N THR A 350 8.24 0.06 1.30
CA THR A 350 9.51 -0.19 2.01
C THR A 350 10.09 1.07 2.67
N SER A 351 9.61 2.25 2.30
CA SER A 351 9.93 3.50 3.00
C SER A 351 9.09 3.74 4.27
N LEU A 352 8.01 2.97 4.46
CA LEU A 352 7.16 3.08 5.64
C LEU A 352 7.80 2.37 6.85
N PRO A 353 7.61 2.91 8.07
CA PRO A 353 8.12 2.28 9.27
C PRO A 353 7.55 0.86 9.44
N ASN A 354 8.35 -0.03 10.00
CA ASN A 354 7.98 -1.42 10.32
C ASN A 354 7.60 -2.31 9.11
N CYS A 355 7.74 -1.81 7.87
CA CYS A 355 7.65 -2.63 6.66
C CYS A 355 8.89 -3.52 6.53
N LEU A 356 8.70 -4.83 6.28
CA LEU A 356 9.78 -5.81 6.16
C LEU A 356 10.03 -6.29 4.72
N ASN A 357 9.26 -5.80 3.76
CA ASN A 357 9.53 -6.07 2.36
C ASN A 357 10.93 -5.60 1.99
N THR A 358 11.59 -6.33 1.10
CA THR A 358 12.84 -5.85 0.52
C THR A 358 12.57 -5.23 -0.85
N PHE A 359 13.11 -4.03 -1.05
CA PHE A 359 13.18 -3.42 -2.37
C PHE A 359 14.64 -3.36 -2.78
N VAL A 360 15.03 -4.28 -3.66
CA VAL A 360 16.30 -4.19 -4.36
C VAL A 360 16.00 -3.68 -5.76
N PRO A 361 16.38 -2.44 -6.11
CA PRO A 361 16.32 -1.99 -7.48
C PRO A 361 17.06 -3.02 -8.33
N PHE A 362 16.37 -3.61 -9.31
CA PHE A 362 16.94 -4.66 -10.18
C PHE A 362 17.22 -6.01 -9.48
N ALA A 363 16.44 -6.38 -8.45
CA ALA A 363 16.38 -7.74 -7.91
C ALA A 363 16.32 -8.79 -9.03
N ASP A 364 16.83 -10.01 -8.77
CA ASP A 364 16.97 -11.12 -9.72
C ASP A 364 15.86 -11.08 -10.77
N THR A 365 16.19 -10.54 -11.95
CA THR A 365 15.19 -10.25 -12.99
C THR A 365 14.50 -11.51 -13.49
N ASN A 366 14.99 -12.68 -13.05
CA ASN A 366 14.47 -13.99 -13.39
C ASN A 366 13.47 -14.53 -12.36
N LEU A 367 13.28 -13.91 -11.19
CA LEU A 367 12.25 -14.33 -10.23
C LEU A 367 10.89 -13.76 -10.65
N HIS A 368 9.86 -14.60 -10.71
CA HIS A 368 8.50 -14.17 -11.01
C HIS A 368 7.91 -13.32 -9.87
N GLY A 369 7.28 -12.21 -10.24
CA GLY A 369 6.76 -11.21 -9.31
C GLY A 369 7.84 -10.33 -8.67
N VAL A 370 7.43 -9.35 -7.86
CA VAL A 370 8.34 -8.39 -7.20
C VAL A 370 8.25 -8.39 -5.68
N THR A 371 7.30 -9.13 -5.08
CA THR A 371 7.15 -9.30 -3.63
C THR A 371 7.40 -10.74 -3.20
N ASN A 372 8.62 -11.21 -3.41
CA ASN A 372 9.08 -12.50 -2.90
C ASN A 372 10.12 -12.27 -1.81
N ASP A 373 9.78 -12.64 -0.58
CA ASP A 373 10.58 -12.34 0.60
C ASP A 373 10.55 -13.54 1.57
N ASN A 374 11.61 -13.70 2.36
CA ASN A 374 11.68 -14.75 3.38
C ASN A 374 12.28 -14.21 4.67
N LEU A 375 11.46 -14.15 5.71
CA LEU A 375 11.88 -13.74 7.04
C LEU A 375 12.30 -14.98 7.86
N GLN A 376 13.52 -15.01 8.35
CA GLN A 376 13.97 -16.04 9.29
C GLN A 376 13.98 -15.49 10.71
N ILE A 377 13.12 -16.00 11.58
CA ILE A 377 13.00 -15.54 12.96
C ILE A 377 13.60 -16.58 13.90
N PHE A 378 14.73 -16.24 14.53
CA PHE A 378 15.38 -17.10 15.52
C PHE A 378 14.90 -16.74 16.92
N ASN A 379 14.39 -17.74 17.63
CA ASN A 379 14.11 -17.69 19.05
C ASN A 379 15.30 -18.26 19.83
N LYS A 380 15.83 -17.46 20.76
CA LYS A 380 16.87 -17.91 21.69
C LYS A 380 16.27 -18.21 23.05
N VAL A 381 15.95 -19.48 23.31
CA VAL A 381 15.60 -19.92 24.67
C VAL A 381 16.90 -20.22 25.43
N VAL A 382 17.19 -19.41 26.46
CA VAL A 382 18.28 -19.71 27.41
C VAL A 382 17.72 -20.64 28.48
N LYS A 383 18.11 -21.92 28.47
CA LYS A 383 17.70 -22.88 29.53
C LYS A 383 18.56 -22.71 30.79
N GLU A 384 18.00 -23.10 31.93
CA GLU A 384 18.72 -23.28 33.20
C GLU A 384 19.83 -24.34 33.02
N LYS A 385 21.06 -23.91 32.66
CA LYS A 385 22.37 -24.63 32.58
C LYS A 385 23.26 -24.17 31.39
N ASN A 386 23.03 -22.99 30.80
CA ASN A 386 23.82 -22.48 29.64
C ASN A 386 23.73 -23.36 28.37
N GLN A 387 22.70 -24.20 28.24
CA GLN A 387 22.36 -24.82 26.94
C GLN A 387 21.40 -23.89 26.20
N VAL A 388 21.80 -23.43 25.01
CA VAL A 388 20.95 -22.64 24.12
C VAL A 388 20.22 -23.62 23.21
N ASP A 389 18.90 -23.69 23.34
CA ASP A 389 18.04 -24.33 22.35
C ASP A 389 17.61 -23.20 21.40
N GLU A 390 18.15 -23.20 20.19
CA GLU A 390 17.81 -22.20 19.18
C GLU A 390 16.77 -22.80 18.25
N GLN A 391 15.55 -22.30 18.37
CA GLN A 391 14.45 -22.65 17.47
C GLN A 391 14.22 -21.54 16.46
N SER A 392 13.65 -21.86 15.31
CA SER A 392 13.33 -20.82 14.32
C SER A 392 12.03 -21.05 13.56
N VAL A 393 11.46 -19.94 13.11
CA VAL A 393 10.34 -19.91 12.17
C VAL A 393 10.72 -19.13 10.92
N SER A 394 10.42 -19.72 9.76
CA SER A 394 10.51 -19.09 8.44
C SER A 394 9.13 -18.61 8.01
N ILE A 395 9.01 -17.32 7.72
CA ILE A 395 7.81 -16.73 7.13
C ILE A 395 8.16 -16.31 5.70
N THR A 396 7.63 -17.06 4.75
CA THR A 396 7.91 -16.84 3.32
C THR A 396 6.68 -16.27 2.65
N VAL A 397 6.88 -15.24 1.83
CA VAL A 397 5.84 -14.64 1.02
C VAL A 397 6.23 -14.74 -0.45
N LEU A 398 5.30 -15.17 -1.29
CA LEU A 398 5.48 -15.21 -2.75
C LEU A 398 4.45 -14.33 -3.44
N ASP A 399 4.85 -13.82 -4.59
CA ASP A 399 4.01 -13.01 -5.47
C ASP A 399 3.28 -13.90 -6.49
N SER A 400 1.96 -14.00 -6.36
CA SER A 400 1.10 -14.85 -7.22
C SER A 400 0.10 -14.06 -8.05
N GLN A 401 0.38 -12.76 -8.27
CA GLN A 401 -0.47 -11.77 -8.95
C GLN A 401 -1.11 -12.21 -10.29
N ASP A 402 -0.45 -13.12 -11.02
CA ASP A 402 -0.88 -13.55 -12.35
C ASP A 402 -1.69 -14.85 -12.26
N HIS A 403 -2.26 -15.13 -11.09
CA HIS A 403 -2.95 -16.35 -10.70
C HIS A 403 -2.06 -17.61 -10.68
N PHE A 404 -0.74 -17.47 -10.62
CA PHE A 404 0.16 -18.62 -10.52
C PHE A 404 1.46 -18.32 -9.78
N ILE A 405 2.14 -19.38 -9.36
CA ILE A 405 3.57 -19.39 -9.06
C ILE A 405 4.31 -20.26 -10.09
N ASP A 406 5.58 -19.96 -10.37
CA ASP A 406 6.37 -20.67 -11.39
C ASP A 406 7.65 -21.35 -10.86
N GLU A 407 8.41 -22.00 -11.75
CA GLU A 407 9.63 -22.72 -11.39
C GLU A 407 10.67 -21.82 -10.69
N THR A 408 10.70 -20.52 -10.99
CA THR A 408 11.68 -19.58 -10.44
C THR A 408 11.45 -19.37 -8.95
N GLN A 409 10.18 -19.30 -8.54
CA GLN A 409 9.78 -19.20 -7.13
C GLN A 409 9.97 -20.52 -6.40
N ILE A 410 9.71 -21.67 -7.04
CA ILE A 410 9.98 -22.97 -6.43
C ILE A 410 11.48 -23.20 -6.22
N ASN A 411 12.32 -22.81 -7.19
CA ASN A 411 13.76 -22.84 -7.03
C ASN A 411 14.23 -21.91 -5.89
N TYR A 412 13.57 -20.76 -5.72
CA TYR A 412 13.80 -19.87 -4.58
C TYR A 412 13.46 -20.55 -3.24
N LEU A 413 12.33 -21.27 -3.14
CA LEU A 413 11.99 -22.04 -1.94
C LEU A 413 13.03 -23.11 -1.62
N TYR A 414 13.50 -23.86 -2.62
CA TYR A 414 14.57 -24.86 -2.43
C TYR A 414 15.88 -24.21 -1.99
N ARG A 415 16.24 -23.03 -2.53
CA ARG A 415 17.43 -22.28 -2.12
C ARG A 415 17.35 -21.90 -0.64
N ILE A 416 16.26 -21.25 -0.23
CA ILE A 416 16.02 -20.89 1.18
C ILE A 416 16.06 -22.13 2.07
N ASN A 417 15.41 -23.23 1.66
CA ASN A 417 15.38 -24.45 2.41
C ASN A 417 16.78 -25.07 2.62
N ASN A 418 17.68 -24.92 1.64
CA ASN A 418 19.07 -25.36 1.73
C ASN A 418 19.94 -24.41 2.57
N ASP A 419 19.64 -23.11 2.54
CA ASP A 419 20.35 -22.12 3.35
C ASP A 419 19.94 -22.23 4.84
N PHE A 420 18.69 -22.61 5.11
CA PHE A 420 18.10 -22.72 6.45
C PHE A 420 17.54 -24.12 6.75
N THR A 421 18.37 -25.14 6.56
CA THR A 421 18.00 -26.57 6.71
C THR A 421 17.50 -26.97 8.10
N SER A 422 17.83 -26.20 9.14
CA SER A 422 17.48 -26.49 10.54
C SER A 422 16.24 -25.75 11.06
N THR A 423 15.47 -25.11 10.18
CA THR A 423 14.29 -24.34 10.60
C THR A 423 13.16 -25.27 11.05
N ASP A 424 12.66 -25.06 12.28
CA ASP A 424 11.63 -25.90 12.90
C ASP A 424 10.24 -25.68 12.30
N TYR A 425 9.88 -24.42 12.02
CA TYR A 425 8.55 -24.04 11.54
C TYR A 425 8.66 -23.20 10.26
N LYS A 426 7.81 -23.47 9.27
CA LYS A 426 7.83 -22.84 7.95
C LYS A 426 6.40 -22.60 7.49
N LEU A 427 6.05 -21.33 7.34
CA LEU A 427 4.75 -20.88 6.85
C LEU A 427 4.96 -20.13 5.53
N LEU A 428 4.21 -20.52 4.51
CA LEU A 428 4.24 -19.92 3.18
C LEU A 428 2.93 -19.17 2.92
N PHE A 429 3.03 -17.94 2.43
CA PHE A 429 1.92 -17.05 2.15
C PHE A 429 1.98 -16.53 0.71
N PHE A 430 0.83 -16.47 0.04
CA PHE A 430 0.65 -15.76 -1.24
C PHE A 430 -0.85 -15.55 -1.49
N HIS A 431 -1.23 -14.85 -2.56
CA HIS A 431 -2.63 -14.46 -2.75
C HIS A 431 -3.49 -15.58 -3.37
N TYR A 432 -3.08 -16.13 -4.51
CA TYR A 432 -3.92 -17.00 -5.35
C TYR A 432 -3.73 -18.49 -5.04
N PRO A 433 -4.79 -19.29 -4.82
CA PRO A 433 -4.69 -20.70 -4.47
C PRO A 433 -4.06 -21.59 -5.57
N ILE A 434 -3.21 -22.54 -5.16
CA ILE A 434 -2.70 -23.61 -6.04
C ILE A 434 -3.77 -24.68 -6.33
N PRO A 435 -3.62 -25.54 -7.36
CA PRO A 435 -4.64 -26.53 -7.74
C PRO A 435 -5.13 -27.45 -6.60
N GLN A 436 -4.27 -27.79 -5.62
CA GLN A 436 -4.59 -28.68 -4.50
C GLN A 436 -5.59 -28.10 -3.50
N TYR A 437 -5.89 -26.80 -3.59
CA TYR A 437 -7.04 -26.21 -2.91
C TYR A 437 -8.38 -26.68 -3.47
N ARG A 438 -8.40 -27.42 -4.60
CA ARG A 438 -9.56 -28.14 -5.16
C ARG A 438 -9.41 -29.65 -5.04
N PRO A 439 -9.36 -30.22 -3.83
CA PRO A 439 -9.25 -31.66 -3.65
C PRO A 439 -10.49 -32.39 -4.20
N VAL A 440 -10.27 -33.56 -4.78
CA VAL A 440 -11.33 -34.42 -5.29
C VAL A 440 -11.65 -35.51 -4.26
N GLY A 441 -12.94 -35.73 -3.98
CA GLY A 441 -13.39 -36.81 -3.09
C GLY A 441 -13.55 -36.37 -1.63
N THR A 442 -13.26 -37.29 -0.70
CA THR A 442 -13.33 -37.01 0.75
C THR A 442 -11.97 -36.52 1.23
N PHE A 443 -11.94 -35.37 1.90
CA PHE A 443 -10.74 -34.76 2.44
C PHE A 443 -11.01 -34.14 3.80
N LYS A 444 -9.95 -33.96 4.59
CA LYS A 444 -10.05 -33.32 5.91
C LYS A 444 -10.06 -31.81 5.72
N ILE A 445 -11.07 -31.17 6.30
CA ILE A 445 -11.28 -29.73 6.24
C ILE A 445 -11.80 -29.24 7.59
N ILE A 446 -11.36 -28.05 8.00
CA ILE A 446 -11.89 -27.35 9.16
C ILE A 446 -12.16 -25.90 8.75
N GLY A 447 -13.38 -25.41 9.02
CA GLY A 447 -13.86 -24.10 8.63
C GLY A 447 -14.79 -24.13 7.41
N THR A 448 -15.07 -22.94 6.87
CA THR A 448 -16.00 -22.66 5.78
C THR A 448 -15.30 -22.73 4.44
N TYR A 449 -15.91 -23.47 3.51
CA TYR A 449 -15.41 -23.66 2.15
C TYR A 449 -16.59 -23.56 1.19
N ASN A 450 -16.95 -22.33 0.86
CA ASN A 450 -18.13 -21.97 0.07
C ASN A 450 -17.81 -21.86 -1.41
N GLU A 451 -16.67 -21.25 -1.76
CA GLU A 451 -16.23 -21.06 -3.13
C GLU A 451 -15.48 -22.30 -3.61
N LYS A 452 -16.06 -22.97 -4.60
CA LYS A 452 -15.60 -24.28 -5.12
C LYS A 452 -15.47 -24.30 -6.64
N HIS A 453 -15.55 -23.13 -7.27
CA HIS A 453 -15.45 -23.01 -8.72
C HIS A 453 -14.03 -23.42 -9.17
N PRO A 454 -13.84 -23.90 -10.41
CA PRO A 454 -12.51 -24.22 -10.92
C PRO A 454 -11.57 -23.03 -10.82
N LEU A 455 -10.33 -23.28 -10.37
CA LEU A 455 -9.29 -22.25 -10.32
C LEU A 455 -8.73 -21.98 -11.71
N ASP A 456 -8.60 -20.70 -12.09
CA ASP A 456 -7.96 -20.27 -13.32
C ASP A 456 -6.46 -20.04 -13.07
N THR A 457 -5.75 -21.12 -12.76
CA THR A 457 -4.32 -21.10 -12.47
C THR A 457 -3.51 -21.92 -13.47
N LYS A 458 -2.34 -21.39 -13.82
CA LYS A 458 -1.32 -22.12 -14.60
C LYS A 458 -0.28 -22.80 -13.72
N THR A 459 -0.44 -22.73 -12.40
CA THR A 459 0.50 -23.33 -11.44
C THR A 459 0.64 -24.82 -11.69
N ASN A 460 1.88 -25.28 -11.78
CA ASN A 460 2.17 -26.70 -11.96
C ASN A 460 1.77 -27.49 -10.71
N ILE A 461 0.96 -28.54 -10.87
CA ILE A 461 0.50 -29.40 -9.76
C ILE A 461 1.64 -30.01 -8.95
N LYS A 462 2.84 -30.16 -9.54
CA LYS A 462 4.02 -30.71 -8.87
C LYS A 462 4.54 -29.82 -7.75
N PHE A 463 4.30 -28.51 -7.85
CA PHE A 463 4.79 -27.54 -6.89
C PHE A 463 4.25 -27.76 -5.48
N HIS A 464 3.06 -28.37 -5.35
CA HIS A 464 2.57 -28.86 -4.07
C HIS A 464 3.54 -29.83 -3.39
N ASP A 465 4.01 -30.85 -4.11
CA ASP A 465 4.95 -31.83 -3.56
C ASP A 465 6.31 -31.17 -3.30
N ASP A 466 6.74 -30.22 -4.14
CA ASP A 466 7.96 -29.43 -3.91
C ASP A 466 7.89 -28.59 -2.62
N ILE A 467 6.76 -27.94 -2.36
CA ILE A 467 6.52 -27.16 -1.12
C ILE A 467 6.57 -28.07 0.11
N ILE A 468 5.95 -29.26 0.06
CA ILE A 468 6.04 -30.24 1.16
C ILE A 468 7.48 -30.73 1.34
N ASN A 469 8.22 -30.97 0.24
CA ASN A 469 9.62 -31.38 0.31
C ASN A 469 10.53 -30.28 0.88
N CYS A 470 10.16 -29.00 0.72
CA CYS A 470 10.77 -27.87 1.42
C CYS A 470 10.33 -27.72 2.88
N GLN A 471 9.56 -28.69 3.40
CA GLN A 471 9.13 -28.82 4.80
C GLN A 471 8.20 -27.70 5.29
N TYR A 472 7.47 -27.05 4.40
CA TYR A 472 6.42 -26.12 4.81
C TYR A 472 5.26 -26.86 5.49
N GLN A 473 4.84 -26.40 6.66
CA GLN A 473 3.70 -26.98 7.38
C GLN A 473 2.39 -26.25 7.09
N VAL A 474 2.48 -24.99 6.65
CA VAL A 474 1.33 -24.16 6.27
C VAL A 474 1.59 -23.53 4.91
N LEU A 475 0.57 -23.59 4.06
CA LEU A 475 0.37 -22.74 2.90
C LEU A 475 -0.87 -21.91 3.19
N SER A 476 -0.80 -20.58 3.18
CA SER A 476 -1.96 -19.73 3.44
C SER A 476 -2.21 -18.73 2.32
N VAL A 477 -3.47 -18.59 1.91
CA VAL A 477 -3.88 -17.79 0.74
C VAL A 477 -5.09 -16.89 1.02
N GLY A 478 -5.33 -15.97 0.09
CA GLY A 478 -6.47 -15.06 0.03
C GLY A 478 -7.44 -15.43 -1.09
N HIS A 479 -7.83 -14.43 -1.88
CA HIS A 479 -8.53 -14.49 -3.18
C HIS A 479 -9.97 -14.99 -3.12
N GLU A 480 -10.21 -16.11 -2.45
CA GLU A 480 -11.54 -16.70 -2.31
C GLU A 480 -12.22 -16.18 -1.05
N HIS A 481 -12.85 -15.03 -1.22
CA HIS A 481 -13.45 -14.21 -0.18
C HIS A 481 -14.20 -15.00 0.91
N GLU A 482 -15.06 -15.95 0.52
CA GLU A 482 -15.93 -16.71 1.42
C GLU A 482 -15.31 -18.02 1.93
N ASN A 483 -14.09 -18.35 1.50
CA ASN A 483 -13.34 -19.47 2.04
C ASN A 483 -12.52 -19.02 3.26
N ASP A 484 -12.67 -19.72 4.37
CA ASP A 484 -11.90 -19.51 5.61
C ASP A 484 -11.43 -20.83 6.23
N ALA A 485 -11.41 -21.89 5.43
CA ALA A 485 -11.08 -23.22 5.86
C ALA A 485 -9.58 -23.50 5.76
N CYS A 486 -9.12 -24.50 6.52
CA CYS A 486 -7.85 -25.19 6.28
C CYS A 486 -8.14 -26.62 5.81
N ILE A 487 -7.48 -27.04 4.73
CA ILE A 487 -7.57 -28.36 4.11
C ILE A 487 -6.24 -29.08 4.36
N LEU A 488 -6.30 -30.29 4.91
CA LEU A 488 -5.09 -31.12 5.04
C LEU A 488 -4.82 -31.80 3.71
N SER A 489 -3.64 -31.54 3.14
CA SER A 489 -3.16 -32.16 1.91
C SER A 489 -1.90 -32.98 2.16
N GLU A 490 -1.79 -34.15 1.53
CA GLU A 490 -0.68 -35.09 1.70
C GLU A 490 0.11 -35.22 0.39
N LEU A 491 1.39 -35.58 0.47
CA LEU A 491 2.22 -35.87 -0.71
C LEU A 491 1.52 -36.81 -1.70
N SER A 492 1.56 -36.46 -2.99
CA SER A 492 0.89 -37.20 -4.06
C SER A 492 1.42 -38.63 -4.22
N THR A 493 2.67 -38.88 -3.84
CA THR A 493 3.29 -40.21 -3.84
C THR A 493 3.95 -40.50 -2.50
N LYS A 494 3.71 -41.68 -1.93
CA LYS A 494 4.43 -42.12 -0.73
C LYS A 494 5.93 -42.19 -1.05
N PRO A 495 6.81 -41.52 -0.30
CA PRO A 495 8.23 -41.53 -0.58
C PRO A 495 8.78 -42.96 -0.50
N LYS A 496 9.57 -43.38 -1.50
CA LYS A 496 10.21 -44.71 -1.56
C LYS A 496 11.20 -44.94 -0.41
N THR A 497 11.64 -43.88 0.25
CA THR A 497 12.56 -43.86 1.39
C THR A 497 11.98 -42.99 2.49
N LYS A 498 11.93 -43.50 3.73
CA LYS A 498 11.42 -42.76 4.89
C LYS A 498 12.20 -41.45 5.08
N PRO A 499 11.53 -40.29 5.19
CA PRO A 499 12.16 -39.07 5.65
C PRO A 499 12.80 -39.29 7.02
N ARG A 500 14.01 -38.75 7.25
CA ARG A 500 14.78 -38.92 8.50
C ARG A 500 14.05 -38.43 9.76
N THR A 501 12.96 -37.69 9.60
CA THR A 501 12.16 -37.07 10.67
C THR A 501 10.77 -37.67 10.84
N ALA A 502 10.34 -38.60 9.97
CA ALA A 502 9.02 -39.21 10.03
C ALA A 502 9.06 -40.53 10.82
N GLU A 503 8.79 -40.46 12.12
CA GLU A 503 8.49 -41.65 12.93
C GLU A 503 6.97 -41.90 12.95
N GLY A 504 6.56 -42.90 12.16
CA GLY A 504 5.19 -43.35 11.92
C GLY A 504 4.97 -43.61 10.42
N ASP A 505 3.95 -44.38 10.05
CA ASP A 505 3.55 -44.59 8.64
C ASP A 505 2.83 -43.36 8.02
N ALA A 506 2.93 -42.19 8.66
CA ALA A 506 2.26 -40.96 8.25
C ALA A 506 2.96 -40.33 7.04
N THR A 507 2.20 -40.12 5.98
CA THR A 507 2.59 -39.35 4.80
C THR A 507 2.86 -37.90 5.18
N PRO A 508 3.99 -37.29 4.75
CA PRO A 508 4.19 -35.87 4.95
C PRO A 508 3.03 -35.06 4.34
N SER A 509 2.61 -34.05 5.08
CA SER A 509 1.38 -33.29 4.81
C SER A 509 1.58 -31.81 5.09
N ILE A 510 0.74 -30.99 4.47
CA ILE A 510 0.68 -29.54 4.64
C ILE A 510 -0.77 -29.11 4.87
N TRP A 511 -0.98 -28.07 5.68
CA TRP A 511 -2.27 -27.40 5.78
C TRP A 511 -2.37 -26.29 4.74
N LEU A 512 -3.36 -26.40 3.86
CA LEU A 512 -3.73 -25.39 2.87
C LEU A 512 -4.85 -24.52 3.45
N CYS A 513 -4.55 -23.30 3.85
CA CYS A 513 -5.46 -22.44 4.62
C CYS A 513 -5.88 -21.20 3.81
N TYR A 514 -7.15 -20.84 3.90
CA TYR A 514 -7.64 -19.54 3.43
C TYR A 514 -7.72 -18.55 4.59
N ASN A 515 -7.43 -17.27 4.34
CA ASN A 515 -7.67 -16.21 5.33
C ASN A 515 -9.16 -15.94 5.54
N SER A 516 -9.93 -15.83 4.46
CA SER A 516 -11.19 -15.08 4.32
C SER A 516 -10.99 -13.64 3.86
N ILE A 517 -12.04 -13.07 3.27
CA ILE A 517 -12.17 -11.64 3.05
C ILE A 517 -12.17 -10.87 4.37
N THR A 518 -11.22 -9.96 4.50
CA THR A 518 -11.17 -9.04 5.65
C THR A 518 -11.88 -7.72 5.35
N GLY A 519 -11.88 -7.23 4.10
CA GLY A 519 -12.49 -5.96 3.69
C GLY A 519 -14.01 -5.99 3.51
N ASP A 520 -14.72 -4.99 4.02
CA ASP A 520 -16.17 -4.81 3.78
C ASP A 520 -16.45 -4.32 2.33
N SER A 521 -15.43 -3.79 1.64
CA SER A 521 -15.51 -3.33 0.25
C SER A 521 -15.20 -4.42 -0.78
N GLY A 522 -14.64 -5.55 -0.34
CA GLY A 522 -14.53 -6.74 -1.18
C GLY A 522 -15.91 -7.36 -1.33
N ILE A 523 -16.27 -7.67 -2.57
CA ILE A 523 -17.62 -8.16 -2.87
C ILE A 523 -17.61 -9.67 -2.75
N THR A 524 -18.37 -10.22 -1.80
CA THR A 524 -18.64 -11.65 -1.71
C THR A 524 -19.59 -12.04 -2.84
N ALA A 525 -19.23 -13.06 -3.63
CA ALA A 525 -20.00 -13.44 -4.81
C ALA A 525 -21.22 -14.33 -4.51
N ILE A 526 -21.26 -14.99 -3.35
CA ILE A 526 -22.22 -16.06 -3.06
C ILE A 526 -23.17 -15.69 -1.92
N ASN A 527 -22.66 -15.21 -0.79
CA ASN A 527 -23.42 -14.98 0.43
C ASN A 527 -23.21 -13.57 1.00
N GLU A 528 -24.20 -12.71 0.83
CA GLU A 528 -24.23 -11.34 1.38
C GLU A 528 -24.21 -11.29 2.92
N GLN A 529 -24.52 -12.39 3.61
CA GLN A 529 -24.46 -12.50 5.08
C GLN A 529 -23.15 -13.13 5.58
N TYR A 530 -22.18 -13.33 4.71
CA TYR A 530 -20.90 -13.89 5.09
C TYR A 530 -20.18 -12.99 6.10
N VAL A 531 -19.85 -13.54 7.26
CA VAL A 531 -19.10 -12.80 8.29
C VAL A 531 -17.62 -12.80 7.92
N ARG A 532 -17.09 -11.62 7.65
CA ARG A 532 -15.67 -11.34 7.36
C ARG A 532 -14.75 -11.79 8.50
N LYS A 533 -13.55 -12.25 8.17
CA LYS A 533 -12.62 -12.80 9.14
C LYS A 533 -11.17 -12.43 8.87
N ILE A 534 -10.37 -12.53 9.93
CA ILE A 534 -8.91 -12.43 9.94
C ILE A 534 -8.37 -13.74 10.52
N ARG A 535 -7.36 -14.33 9.88
CA ARG A 535 -6.67 -15.52 10.39
C ARG A 535 -5.44 -15.13 11.21
N VAL A 536 -5.21 -15.90 12.25
CA VAL A 536 -4.02 -15.82 13.10
C VAL A 536 -3.32 -17.17 13.11
N PHE A 537 -2.00 -17.15 13.07
CA PHE A 537 -1.12 -18.28 13.33
C PHE A 537 -0.24 -17.95 14.54
N GLU A 538 -0.05 -18.91 15.44
CA GLU A 538 0.86 -18.79 16.58
C GLU A 538 1.84 -19.95 16.55
N VAL A 539 3.12 -19.63 16.44
CA VAL A 539 4.21 -20.57 16.71
C VAL A 539 4.51 -20.48 18.20
N ASP A 540 4.30 -21.58 18.91
CA ASP A 540 4.57 -21.74 20.33
C ASP A 540 5.85 -22.57 20.46
N PHE A 541 6.97 -21.89 20.71
CA PHE A 541 8.31 -22.48 20.77
C PHE A 541 8.42 -23.44 21.96
N GLU A 542 7.87 -23.06 23.11
CA GLU A 542 7.87 -23.88 24.33
C GLU A 542 7.12 -25.19 24.14
N LYS A 543 5.89 -25.11 23.61
CA LYS A 543 5.06 -26.30 23.36
C LYS A 543 5.35 -26.92 22.01
N LYS A 544 6.33 -26.41 21.27
CA LYS A 544 6.79 -26.87 19.97
C LYS A 544 5.70 -27.08 18.92
N ARG A 545 4.83 -26.10 18.71
CA ARG A 545 3.63 -26.27 17.86
C ARG A 545 3.22 -25.03 17.11
N ILE A 546 2.40 -25.24 16.09
CA ILE A 546 1.70 -24.18 15.36
C ILE A 546 0.21 -24.32 15.65
N LEU A 547 -0.40 -23.23 16.13
CA LEU A 547 -1.84 -23.08 16.25
C LEU A 547 -2.36 -22.11 15.20
N SER A 548 -3.62 -22.26 14.79
CA SER A 548 -4.33 -21.23 14.02
C SER A 548 -5.76 -21.06 14.52
N TRP A 549 -6.28 -19.84 14.45
CA TRP A 549 -7.67 -19.49 14.71
C TRP A 549 -8.08 -18.28 13.87
N LYS A 550 -9.36 -17.92 13.94
CA LYS A 550 -9.90 -16.76 13.22
C LYS A 550 -10.55 -15.76 14.18
N ARG A 551 -10.59 -14.50 13.79
CA ARG A 551 -11.42 -13.44 14.40
C ARG A 551 -12.55 -13.09 13.46
N LYS A 552 -13.77 -13.00 13.99
CA LYS A 552 -14.93 -12.49 13.25
C LYS A 552 -15.01 -10.97 13.34
N GLU A 553 -15.57 -10.33 12.33
CA GLU A 553 -15.79 -8.89 12.38
C GLU A 553 -16.89 -8.47 13.38
N ASN A 554 -18.00 -9.21 13.43
CA ASN A 554 -19.22 -8.79 14.12
C ASN A 554 -19.12 -8.83 15.66
N ASP A 555 -18.60 -9.92 16.24
CA ASP A 555 -18.47 -10.11 17.69
C ASP A 555 -17.01 -10.18 18.16
N LYS A 556 -16.06 -10.24 17.22
CA LYS A 556 -14.61 -10.30 17.49
C LYS A 556 -14.19 -11.56 18.26
N ASP A 557 -15.05 -12.57 18.32
CA ASP A 557 -14.75 -13.81 19.00
C ASP A 557 -13.69 -14.64 18.26
N VAL A 558 -12.96 -15.45 19.03
CA VAL A 558 -12.10 -16.49 18.49
C VAL A 558 -12.96 -17.61 17.92
N LEU A 559 -12.70 -17.98 16.66
CA LEU A 559 -13.28 -19.16 16.04
C LEU A 559 -12.25 -20.25 15.85
N GLU A 560 -12.68 -21.48 16.14
CA GLU A 560 -12.05 -22.73 15.70
C GLU A 560 -10.53 -22.76 15.94
N PRO A 561 -10.05 -22.67 17.20
CA PRO A 561 -8.64 -22.87 17.48
C PRO A 561 -8.23 -24.29 17.08
N GLN A 562 -7.20 -24.39 16.24
CA GLN A 562 -6.77 -25.60 15.57
C GLN A 562 -5.28 -25.85 15.82
N LEU A 563 -4.94 -27.11 16.11
CA LEU A 563 -3.57 -27.58 16.07
C LEU A 563 -3.20 -27.87 14.62
N ILE A 564 -2.29 -27.07 14.07
CA ILE A 564 -1.81 -27.18 12.70
C ILE A 564 -0.63 -28.15 12.63
N TYR A 565 0.35 -27.94 13.51
CA TYR A 565 1.56 -28.74 13.55
C TYR A 565 2.05 -28.87 14.98
N GLN A 566 2.68 -30.00 15.30
CA GLN A 566 3.27 -30.28 16.60
C GLN A 566 4.56 -31.05 16.33
N SER A 567 5.69 -30.43 16.66
CA SER A 567 6.97 -31.14 16.68
C SER A 567 7.02 -32.05 17.91
N LYS A 568 7.79 -33.14 17.79
CA LYS A 568 7.93 -34.17 18.83
C LYS A 568 8.86 -33.75 19.97
#